data_AF-A0A2T9ZZN3-F1
#
_entry.id   AF-A0A2T9ZZN3-F1
#
_cell.length_a   1.000
_cell.length_b   1.000
_cell.length_c   1.000
_cell.angle_alpha   90.00
_cell.angle_beta   90.00
_cell.angle_gamma   90.00
#
_symmetry.space_group_name_H-M   'P 1'
#
loop_
_entity.id
_entity.type
_entity.pdbx_description
1 polymer ?
#
loop_
_entity_poly.entity_id
_entity_poly.type
_entity_poly.pdbx_seq_one_letter_code
_entity_poly.pdbx_strand_id
1 'polypeptide(L)' 'MNDDTKRYAEELFPSNYASWRHCIEVKCSLALTPEFVQTRIAVLGDPHHEESRRFTSLYGEPWREQVLAWFQRSATEV' A
#
# COMPACT_ATOMS: atom_id res chain seq x y z
N MET A 1 -3.84 15.85 -18.47
CA MET A 1 -2.98 15.38 -17.35
C MET A 1 -3.59 15.93 -16.09
N ASN A 2 -4.19 15.08 -15.25
CA ASN A 2 -4.82 15.53 -14.00
C ASN A 2 -3.72 15.99 -13.04
N ASP A 3 -3.93 17.17 -12.45
CA ASP A 3 -3.02 17.83 -11.51
C ASP A 3 -2.62 16.90 -10.34
N ASP A 4 -3.56 16.07 -9.89
CA ASP A 4 -3.37 15.09 -8.82
C ASP A 4 -2.28 14.05 -9.11
N THR A 5 -2.15 13.58 -10.36
CA THR A 5 -1.17 12.54 -10.70
C THR A 5 0.26 13.09 -10.65
N LYS A 6 0.45 14.38 -10.99
CA LYS A 6 1.75 15.04 -10.83
C LYS A 6 2.13 15.13 -9.36
N ARG A 7 1.19 15.58 -8.52
CA ARG A 7 1.38 15.63 -7.07
C ARG A 7 1.76 14.27 -6.50
N TYR A 8 1.05 13.19 -6.85
CA TYR A 8 1.37 11.85 -6.33
C TYR A 8 2.75 11.34 -6.77
N ALA A 9 3.22 11.72 -7.95
CA ALA A 9 4.56 11.35 -8.43
C ALA A 9 5.65 11.94 -7.52
N GLU A 10 5.45 13.17 -7.03
CA GLU A 10 6.38 13.91 -6.18
C GLU A 10 6.29 13.52 -4.69
N GLU A 11 5.18 12.90 -4.25
CA GLU A 11 4.99 12.47 -2.86
C GLU A 11 5.97 11.36 -2.45
N LEU A 12 6.70 11.58 -1.35
CA LEU A 12 7.60 10.57 -0.76
C LEU A 12 6.83 9.44 -0.09
N PHE A 13 5.72 9.77 0.57
CA PHE A 13 4.80 8.83 1.18
C PHE A 13 3.38 9.14 0.69
N PRO A 14 2.58 8.11 0.35
CA PRO A 14 1.23 8.33 -0.15
C PRO A 14 0.35 8.96 0.93
N SER A 15 -0.31 10.06 0.60
CA SER A 15 -1.18 10.78 1.54
C SER A 15 -2.59 10.18 1.68
N ASN A 16 -3.02 9.37 0.71
CA ASN A 16 -4.36 8.78 0.63
C ASN A 16 -4.39 7.53 -0.29
N TYR A 17 -5.54 6.85 -0.37
CA TYR A 17 -5.71 5.64 -1.18
C TYR A 17 -5.33 5.81 -2.67
N ALA A 18 -5.73 6.92 -3.31
CA ALA A 18 -5.42 7.15 -4.72
C ALA A 18 -3.91 7.36 -4.94
N SER A 19 -3.26 8.13 -4.06
CA SER A 19 -1.80 8.30 -4.09
C SER A 19 -1.03 7.01 -3.80
N TRP A 20 -1.56 6.15 -2.89
CA TRP A 20 -0.98 4.84 -2.58
C TRP A 20 -1.07 3.90 -3.78
N ARG A 21 -2.24 3.85 -4.43
CA ARG A 21 -2.45 3.05 -5.63
C ARG A 21 -1.54 3.50 -6.77
N HIS A 22 -1.43 4.82 -6.97
CA HIS A 22 -0.48 5.39 -7.93
C HIS A 22 0.97 5.04 -7.58
N CYS A 23 1.34 5.07 -6.29
CA CYS A 23 2.68 4.68 -5.85
C CYS A 23 2.99 3.23 -6.22
N ILE A 24 2.07 2.28 -6.00
CA ILE A 24 2.28 0.87 -6.33
C ILE A 24 2.29 0.64 -7.85
N GLU A 25 1.23 1.07 -8.55
CA GLU A 25 1.01 0.72 -9.96
C GLU A 25 1.92 1.50 -10.91
N VAL A 26 2.24 2.76 -10.58
CA VAL A 26 3.01 3.64 -11.46
C VAL A 26 4.45 3.80 -10.96
N LYS A 27 4.65 4.30 -9.73
CA LYS A 27 6.01 4.57 -9.22
C LYS A 27 6.81 3.29 -9.01
N CYS A 28 6.19 2.25 -8.44
CA CYS A 28 6.80 0.95 -8.22
C CYS A 28 6.60 -0.02 -9.39
N SER A 29 5.74 0.30 -10.37
CA SER A 29 5.44 -0.55 -11.52
C SER A 29 4.96 -1.96 -11.15
N LEU A 30 4.19 -2.08 -10.05
CA LEU A 30 3.62 -3.33 -9.56
C LEU A 30 2.12 -3.39 -9.85
N ALA A 31 1.66 -4.46 -10.49
CA ALA A 31 0.22 -4.66 -10.68
C ALA A 31 -0.44 -5.11 -9.37
N LEU A 32 -1.56 -4.48 -8.99
CA LEU A 32 -2.42 -4.92 -7.89
C LEU A 32 -3.27 -6.12 -8.32
N THR A 33 -2.63 -7.23 -8.68
CA THR A 33 -3.36 -8.47 -9.01
C THR A 33 -4.01 -9.05 -7.75
N PRO A 34 -5.10 -9.81 -7.87
CA PRO A 34 -5.75 -10.45 -6.74
C PRO A 34 -4.78 -11.28 -5.87
N GLU A 35 -3.88 -12.04 -6.49
CA GLU A 35 -2.89 -12.86 -5.79
C GLU A 35 -1.87 -12.02 -5.02
N PHE A 36 -1.39 -10.93 -5.64
CA PHE A 36 -0.47 -10.01 -4.99
C PHE A 36 -1.14 -9.33 -3.79
N VAL A 37 -2.34 -8.79 -3.97
CA VAL A 37 -3.10 -8.12 -2.92
C VAL A 37 -3.37 -9.06 -1.75
N GLN A 38 -3.86 -10.28 -2.01
CA GLN A 38 -4.15 -11.26 -0.96
C GLN A 38 -2.90 -11.66 -0.17
N THR A 39 -1.77 -11.82 -0.87
CA THR A 39 -0.47 -12.10 -0.23
C THR A 39 -0.05 -10.95 0.68
N ARG A 40 -0.18 -9.70 0.23
CA ARG A 40 0.17 -8.51 1.03
C ARG A 40 -0.75 -8.36 2.25
N ILE A 41 -2.04 -8.66 2.11
CA ILE A 41 -2.99 -8.65 3.23
C ILE A 41 -2.60 -9.71 4.27
N ALA A 42 -2.29 -10.94 3.85
CA ALA A 42 -1.89 -12.00 4.76
C ALA A 42 -0.59 -11.65 5.52
N VAL A 43 0.41 -11.13 4.81
CA VAL A 43 1.70 -10.75 5.39
C VAL A 43 1.57 -9.56 6.34
N LEU A 44 0.97 -8.46 5.90
CA LEU A 44 0.86 -7.25 6.72
C LEU A 44 -0.20 -7.40 7.81
N GLY A 45 -1.17 -8.30 7.66
CA GLY A 45 -2.21 -8.59 8.64
C GLY A 45 -1.73 -9.42 9.84
N ASP A 46 -0.66 -10.20 9.67
CA ASP A 46 -0.07 -10.99 10.76
C ASP A 46 1.02 -10.19 11.49
N PRO A 47 0.81 -9.74 12.75
CA PRO A 47 1.81 -8.99 13.51
C PRO A 47 3.02 -9.83 13.92
N HIS A 48 2.96 -11.16 13.84
CA HIS A 48 4.10 -12.04 14.16
C HIS A 48 4.96 -12.36 12.94
N HIS A 49 4.47 -12.08 11.73
CA HIS A 49 5.22 -12.31 10.51
C HIS A 49 6.45 -11.40 10.46
N GLU A 50 7.61 -11.96 10.08
CA GLU A 50 8.89 -11.24 10.06
C GLU A 50 8.82 -9.94 9.24
N GLU A 51 8.22 -10.00 8.05
CA GLU A 51 8.06 -8.81 7.19
C GLU A 51 7.14 -7.76 7.84
N SER A 52 6.09 -8.18 8.53
CA SER A 52 5.15 -7.27 9.23
C SER A 52 5.86 -6.54 10.36
N ARG A 53 6.61 -7.27 11.20
CA ARG A 53 7.44 -6.68 12.27
C ARG A 53 8.49 -5.73 11.73
N ARG A 54 9.16 -6.10 10.62
CA ARG A 54 10.14 -5.24 9.95
C ARG A 54 9.47 -3.97 9.40
N PHE A 55 8.28 -4.10 8.81
CA PHE A 55 7.52 -2.97 8.29
C PHE A 55 7.12 -2.01 9.43
N THR A 56 6.52 -2.52 10.51
CA THR A 56 6.18 -1.74 11.71
C THR A 56 7.41 -1.09 12.33
N SER A 57 8.56 -1.77 12.39
CA SER A 57 9.79 -1.20 12.94
C SER A 57 10.32 -0.02 12.12
N LEU A 58 10.07 0.03 10.82
CA LEU A 58 10.55 1.08 9.93
C LEU A 58 9.58 2.26 9.84
N TYR A 59 8.28 1.99 9.81
CA TYR A 59 7.26 2.99 9.50
C TYR A 59 6.26 3.25 10.63
N GLY A 60 6.30 2.45 11.69
CA GLY A 60 5.36 2.51 12.80
C GLY A 60 4.07 1.73 12.53
N GLU A 61 3.43 1.36 13.64
CA GLU A 61 2.19 0.59 13.65
C GLU A 61 1.02 1.29 12.94
N PRO A 62 0.78 2.61 13.14
CA PRO A 62 -0.32 3.30 12.45
C PRO A 62 -0.20 3.27 10.93
N TRP A 63 1.04 3.30 10.41
CA TRP A 63 1.28 3.22 8.98
C TRP A 63 1.03 1.82 8.43
N ARG A 64 1.42 0.77 9.18
CA ARG A 64 1.10 -0.63 8.82
C ARG A 64 -0.41 -0.81 8.67
N GLU A 65 -1.18 -0.37 9.67
CA GLU A 65 -2.64 -0.50 9.67
C GLU A 65 -3.26 0.28 8.50
N GLN A 66 -2.78 1.49 8.22
CA GLN A 66 -3.28 2.29 7.10
C GLN A 66 -3.02 1.62 5.74
N VAL A 67 -1.81 1.09 5.53
CA VAL A 67 -1.44 0.37 4.30
C VAL A 67 -2.22 -0.93 4.16
N LEU A 68 -2.42 -1.67 5.26
CA LEU A 68 -3.26 -2.85 5.29
C LEU A 68 -4.70 -2.53 4.88
N ALA A 69 -5.28 -1.44 5.41
CA ALA A 69 -6.62 -1.00 5.05
C ALA A 69 -6.74 -0.63 3.56
N TRP A 70 -5.69 -0.05 2.96
CA TRP A 70 -5.67 0.21 1.52
C TRP A 70 -5.61 -1.07 0.68
N PHE A 71 -4.79 -2.06 1.07
CA PHE A 71 -4.80 -3.36 0.42
C PHE A 71 -6.17 -4.03 0.53
N GLN A 72 -6.79 -4.04 1.72
CA GLN A 72 -8.12 -4.59 1.93
C GLN A 72 -9.18 -3.90 1.07
N ARG A 73 -9.15 -2.56 0.98
CA ARG A 73 -10.03 -1.80 0.08
C ARG A 73 -9.83 -2.22 -1.37
N SER A 74 -8.58 -2.32 -1.84
CA SER A 74 -8.30 -2.71 -3.23
C SER A 74 -8.81 -4.11 -3.57
N ALA A 75 -8.86 -5.03 -2.60
CA ALA A 75 -9.42 -6.37 -2.79
C ALA A 75 -10.95 -6.37 -2.99
N THR A 76 -11.66 -5.32 -2.56
CA THR A 76 -13.13 -5.19 -2.73
C THR A 76 -13.55 -4.44 -3.99
N GLU A 77 -12.59 -3.80 -4.68
CA GLU A 77 -12.85 -3.04 -5.92
C GLU A 77 -12.79 -3.94 -7.18
N VAL A 78 -12.62 -5.26 -7.00
CA VAL A 78 -12.51 -6.28 -8.07
C VAL A 78 -13.89 -6.69 -8.60
#